data_AF-A0A7C4YJY2-F1
#
_entry.id   AF-A0A7C4YJY2-F1
#
_cell.length_a   1.000
_cell.length_b   1.000
_cell.length_c   1.000
_cell.angle_alpha   90.00
_cell.angle_beta   90.00
_cell.angle_gamma   90.00
#
_symmetry.space_group_name_H-M   'P 1'
#
loop_
_entity.id
_entity.type
_entity.pdbx_description
1 polymer ?
#
loop_
_entity_poly.entity_id
_entity_poly.type
_entity_poly.pdbx_seq_one_letter_code
_entity_poly.pdbx_strand_id
1 'polypeptide(L)'
;MSRVRLLVVLAHTGCGAIDAVHAAGDHPLHDHLKALQEHMKDLHDEVIRTHAQHTSEVLNYLTELNARQQAQHLIDDSAVIRAALARHEIEVVCAVYDMHSGVVRFISRTPG
;
A
#
# COMPACT_ATOMS: atom_id res chain seq x y z
N MET A 1 14.50 22.66 8.33
CA MET A 1 14.65 21.30 7.77
C MET A 1 13.86 20.34 8.66
N SER A 2 13.03 19.49 8.06
CA SER A 2 12.28 18.44 8.78
C SER A 2 13.25 17.49 9.49
N ARG A 3 12.97 17.11 10.74
CA ARG A 3 13.75 16.16 11.55
C ARG A 3 13.24 14.71 11.43
N VAL A 4 12.42 14.43 10.43
CA VAL A 4 11.84 13.08 10.27
C VAL A 4 12.96 12.10 9.93
N ARG A 5 12.99 10.99 10.68
CA ARG A 5 13.96 9.89 10.55
C ARG A 5 13.33 8.61 10.04
N LEU A 6 12.00 8.53 10.08
CA LEU A 6 11.23 7.35 9.73
C LEU A 6 9.97 7.76 8.97
N LEU A 7 9.79 7.21 7.78
CA LEU A 7 8.58 7.28 6.99
C LEU A 7 7.89 5.92 7.04
N VAL A 8 6.65 5.88 7.52
CA VAL A 8 5.86 4.65 7.61
C VAL A 8 4.73 4.71 6.60
N VAL A 9 4.67 3.75 5.69
CA VAL A 9 3.47 3.47 4.89
C VAL A 9 2.62 2.50 5.69
N LEU A 10 1.58 3.03 6.32
CA LEU A 10 0.69 2.28 7.21
C LEU A 10 -0.60 1.92 6.46
N ALA A 11 -0.76 0.64 6.15
CA ALA A 11 -2.04 0.10 5.72
C ALA A 11 -2.85 -0.39 6.93
N HIS A 12 -4.10 -0.80 6.72
CA HIS A 12 -4.94 -1.32 7.79
C HIS A 12 -5.85 -2.44 7.32
N THR A 13 -6.18 -3.37 8.22
CA THR A 13 -7.15 -4.45 7.92
C THR A 13 -8.54 -3.87 7.64
N GLY A 14 -9.34 -4.58 6.83
CA GLY A 14 -10.69 -4.13 6.45
C GLY A 14 -10.70 -2.86 5.59
N CYS A 15 -9.68 -2.64 4.75
CA CYS A 15 -9.61 -1.46 3.90
C CYS A 15 -10.68 -1.48 2.81
N GLY A 16 -11.70 -0.63 2.92
CA GLY A 16 -12.79 -0.53 1.95
C GLY A 16 -12.35 -0.14 0.54
N ALA A 17 -11.20 0.55 0.39
CA ALA A 17 -10.63 0.85 -0.92
C ALA A 17 -10.11 -0.41 -1.63
N ILE A 18 -9.38 -1.25 -0.90
CA ILE A 18 -8.86 -2.53 -1.42
C ILE A 18 -10.02 -3.47 -1.74
N ASP A 19 -11.02 -3.52 -0.86
CA ASP A 19 -12.25 -4.28 -1.10
C ASP A 19 -12.97 -3.82 -2.37
N ALA A 20 -13.19 -2.52 -2.53
CA ALA A 20 -13.83 -1.97 -3.72
C ALA A 20 -13.04 -2.27 -5.01
N VAL A 21 -11.71 -2.07 -5.00
CA VAL A 21 -10.85 -2.38 -6.14
C VAL A 21 -10.86 -3.88 -6.47
N HIS A 22 -10.81 -4.74 -5.45
CA HIS A 22 -10.89 -6.20 -5.64
C HIS A 22 -12.24 -6.60 -6.20
N ALA A 23 -13.34 -6.14 -5.62
CA ALA A 23 -14.70 -6.45 -6.07
C ALA A 23 -14.95 -6.00 -7.52
N ALA A 24 -14.39 -4.85 -7.93
CA ALA A 24 -14.50 -4.34 -9.28
C ALA A 24 -13.80 -5.24 -10.33
N GLY A 25 -12.76 -5.97 -9.93
CA GLY A 25 -11.98 -6.81 -10.83
C GLY A 25 -11.39 -5.98 -11.97
N ASP A 26 -11.78 -6.30 -13.21
CA ASP A 26 -11.35 -5.59 -14.42
C ASP A 26 -12.19 -4.35 -14.76
N HIS A 27 -13.26 -4.09 -13.99
CA HIS A 27 -14.15 -2.97 -14.25
C HIS A 27 -13.64 -1.70 -13.54
N PRO A 28 -13.82 -0.52 -14.15
CA PRO A 28 -13.49 0.73 -13.48
C PRO A 28 -14.46 1.00 -12.33
N LEU A 29 -13.94 1.54 -11.22
CA LEU A 29 -14.77 2.13 -10.18
C LEU A 29 -15.47 3.40 -10.70
N HIS A 30 -16.63 3.72 -10.11
CA HIS A 30 -17.45 4.86 -10.51
C HIS A 30 -16.91 6.19 -9.96
N ASP A 31 -17.18 7.28 -10.68
CA ASP A 31 -16.89 8.66 -10.27
C ASP A 31 -15.44 8.87 -9.78
N HIS A 32 -15.28 9.55 -8.64
CA HIS A 32 -13.98 9.88 -8.05
C HIS A 32 -13.22 8.65 -7.53
N LEU A 33 -13.87 7.48 -7.40
CA LEU A 33 -13.20 6.25 -6.99
C LEU A 33 -12.32 5.67 -8.11
N LYS A 34 -12.52 6.06 -9.36
CA LYS A 34 -11.63 5.67 -10.46
C LYS A 34 -10.19 6.13 -10.22
N ALA A 35 -9.99 7.36 -9.76
CA ALA A 35 -8.66 7.89 -9.46
C ALA A 35 -7.95 7.07 -8.35
N LEU A 36 -8.73 6.57 -7.38
CA LEU A 36 -8.22 5.69 -6.33
C LEU A 36 -7.73 4.35 -6.90
N GLN A 37 -8.51 3.73 -7.79
CA GLN A 37 -8.11 2.51 -8.50
C GLN A 37 -6.87 2.74 -9.37
N GLU A 38 -6.77 3.88 -10.05
CA GLU A 38 -5.61 4.26 -10.86
C GLU A 38 -4.33 4.40 -10.02
N HIS A 39 -4.43 4.86 -8.77
CA HIS A 39 -3.29 4.90 -7.83
C HIS A 39 -2.90 3.52 -7.30
N MET A 40 -3.74 2.51 -7.50
CA MET A 40 -3.50 1.11 -7.14
C MET A 40 -3.35 0.20 -8.36
N LYS A 41 -3.04 0.78 -9.54
CA LYS A 41 -2.96 0.05 -10.82
C LYS A 41 -2.04 -1.17 -10.77
N ASP A 42 -0.96 -1.12 -9.97
CA ASP A 42 0.01 -2.21 -9.84
C ASP A 42 -0.53 -3.40 -9.04
N LEU A 43 -1.72 -3.28 -8.44
CA LEU A 43 -2.47 -4.41 -7.88
C LEU A 43 -3.32 -5.16 -8.92
N HIS A 44 -3.49 -4.63 -10.13
CA HIS A 44 -4.49 -5.14 -11.09
C HIS A 44 -4.30 -6.63 -11.39
N ASP A 45 -3.08 -7.06 -11.74
CA ASP A 45 -2.79 -8.47 -12.00
C ASP A 45 -3.15 -9.39 -10.82
N GLU A 46 -2.90 -8.92 -9.61
CA GLU A 46 -3.22 -9.64 -8.37
C GLU A 46 -4.71 -9.71 -8.11
N VAL A 47 -5.39 -8.59 -8.33
CA VAL A 47 -6.84 -8.46 -8.22
C VAL A 47 -7.53 -9.41 -9.19
N ILE A 48 -7.11 -9.44 -10.45
CA ILE A 48 -7.69 -10.36 -11.45
C ILE A 48 -7.43 -11.81 -11.06
N ARG A 49 -6.21 -12.15 -10.62
CA ARG A 49 -5.87 -13.52 -10.22
C ARG A 49 -6.68 -14.02 -9.03
N THR A 50 -6.98 -13.13 -8.10
CA THR A 50 -7.66 -13.48 -6.84
C THR A 50 -9.15 -13.11 -6.85
N HIS A 51 -9.70 -12.59 -7.96
CA HIS A 51 -11.06 -12.04 -8.05
C HIS A 51 -12.15 -13.01 -7.57
N ALA A 52 -12.01 -14.29 -7.93
CA ALA A 52 -12.96 -15.34 -7.53
C ALA A 52 -12.93 -15.67 -6.02
N GLN A 53 -11.94 -15.16 -5.28
CA GLN A 53 -11.72 -15.45 -3.86
C GLN A 53 -11.87 -14.17 -3.04
N HIS A 54 -13.11 -13.82 -2.69
CA HIS A 54 -13.40 -12.67 -1.86
C HIS A 54 -13.35 -13.03 -0.37
N THR A 55 -12.15 -13.30 0.14
CA THR A 55 -11.92 -13.65 1.56
C THR A 55 -11.09 -12.60 2.28
N SER A 56 -11.18 -12.58 3.61
CA SER A 56 -10.37 -11.70 4.45
C SER A 56 -8.86 -11.90 4.23
N GLU A 57 -8.42 -13.12 3.96
CA GLU A 57 -7.01 -13.44 3.69
C GLU A 57 -6.53 -12.77 2.40
N VAL A 58 -7.33 -12.84 1.33
CA VAL A 58 -7.02 -12.19 0.04
C VAL A 58 -6.98 -10.67 0.20
N LEU A 59 -7.97 -10.09 0.86
CA LEU A 59 -8.02 -8.64 1.09
C LEU A 59 -6.86 -8.17 1.97
N ASN A 60 -6.50 -8.92 3.01
CA ASN A 60 -5.34 -8.61 3.86
C ASN A 60 -4.03 -8.70 3.07
N TYR A 61 -3.90 -9.70 2.21
CA TYR A 61 -2.74 -9.84 1.33
C TYR A 61 -2.62 -8.70 0.33
N LEU A 62 -3.71 -8.32 -0.35
CA LEU A 62 -3.76 -7.17 -1.26
C LEU A 62 -3.46 -5.85 -0.55
N THR A 63 -3.95 -5.69 0.68
CA THR A 63 -3.67 -4.54 1.54
C THR A 63 -2.16 -4.42 1.82
N GLU A 64 -1.52 -5.53 2.18
CA GLU A 64 -0.08 -5.58 2.39
C GLU A 64 0.71 -5.32 1.10
N LEU A 65 0.28 -5.87 -0.03
CA LEU A 65 0.91 -5.65 -1.33
C LEU A 65 0.83 -4.18 -1.73
N ASN A 66 -0.35 -3.56 -1.56
CA ASN A 66 -0.54 -2.13 -1.83
C ASN A 66 0.39 -1.28 -0.99
N ALA A 67 0.54 -1.56 0.31
CA ALA A 67 1.46 -0.82 1.18
C ALA A 67 2.89 -0.80 0.62
N ARG A 68 3.37 -1.96 0.13
CA ARG A 68 4.71 -2.08 -0.47
C ARG A 68 4.83 -1.33 -1.79
N GLN A 69 3.81 -1.40 -2.65
CA GLN A 69 3.79 -0.66 -3.92
C GLN A 69 3.73 0.86 -3.70
N GLN A 70 2.90 1.34 -2.77
CA GLN A 70 2.86 2.76 -2.42
C GLN A 70 4.19 3.24 -1.82
N ALA A 71 4.85 2.42 -0.99
CA ALA A 71 6.20 2.73 -0.51
C ALA A 71 7.21 2.83 -1.66
N GLN A 72 7.13 1.95 -2.65
CA GLN A 72 7.99 1.99 -3.82
C GLN A 72 7.73 3.23 -4.69
N HIS A 73 6.47 3.58 -4.96
CA HIS A 73 6.11 4.81 -5.68
C HIS A 73 6.63 6.06 -4.98
N LEU A 74 6.52 6.14 -3.65
CA LEU A 74 7.07 7.26 -2.87
C LEU A 74 8.58 7.43 -3.08
N ILE A 75 9.32 6.33 -3.24
CA ILE A 75 10.76 6.35 -3.46
C ILE A 75 11.11 6.71 -4.90
N ASP A 76 10.37 6.14 -5.86
CA ASP A 76 10.64 6.33 -7.28
C ASP A 76 10.28 7.76 -7.73
N ASP A 77 9.13 8.26 -7.27
CA ASP A 77 8.57 9.54 -7.70
C ASP A 77 9.16 10.74 -6.95
N SER A 78 9.80 10.53 -5.79
CA SER A 78 10.37 11.62 -4.98
C SER A 78 11.90 11.56 -4.92
N ALA A 79 12.53 12.46 -5.68
CA ALA A 79 13.99 12.66 -5.63
C ALA A 79 14.49 13.02 -4.22
N VAL A 80 13.67 13.71 -3.42
CA VAL A 80 14.01 14.07 -2.03
C VAL A 80 14.04 12.84 -1.13
N ILE A 81 13.01 11.99 -1.20
CA ILE A 81 12.93 10.75 -0.40
C ILE A 81 14.07 9.81 -0.80
N ARG A 82 14.27 9.61 -2.11
CA ARG A 82 15.35 8.75 -2.63
C ARG A 82 16.74 9.24 -2.21
N ALA A 83 17.00 10.54 -2.30
CA ALA A 83 18.28 11.09 -1.88
C ALA A 83 18.50 11.01 -0.37
N ALA A 84 17.44 11.10 0.44
CA ALA A 84 17.52 10.96 1.89
C ALA A 84 17.73 9.49 2.32
N LEU A 85 17.10 8.54 1.64
CA LEU A 85 17.33 7.09 1.82
C LEU A 85 18.79 6.72 1.51
N ALA A 86 19.31 7.16 0.36
CA ALA A 86 20.69 6.89 -0.07
C ALA A 86 21.75 7.51 0.87
N ARG A 87 21.38 8.54 1.64
CA ARG A 87 22.23 9.17 2.67
C ARG A 87 22.00 8.59 4.07
N HIS A 88 21.15 7.57 4.20
CA HIS A 88 20.71 6.99 5.47
C HIS A 88 20.14 8.03 6.45
N GLU A 89 19.57 9.13 5.93
CA GLU A 89 18.94 10.20 6.74
C GLU A 89 17.54 9.79 7.21
N ILE A 90 16.86 8.96 6.42
CA ILE A 90 15.53 8.41 6.71
C ILE A 90 15.51 6.90 6.46
N GLU A 91 14.57 6.21 7.10
CA GLU A 91 14.16 4.86 6.76
C GLU A 91 12.72 4.86 6.24
N VAL A 92 12.41 4.03 5.24
CA VAL A 92 11.05 3.79 4.76
C VAL A 92 10.63 2.37 5.13
N VAL A 93 9.52 2.24 5.84
CA VAL A 93 8.99 0.95 6.31
C VAL A 93 7.52 0.82 5.98
N CYS A 94 7.08 -0.42 5.74
CA CYS A 94 5.66 -0.73 5.60
C CYS A 94 5.13 -1.41 6.86
N ALA A 95 3.91 -1.08 7.24
CA ALA A 95 3.24 -1.71 8.36
C ALA A 95 1.74 -1.89 8.09
N VAL A 96 1.12 -2.81 8.83
CA VAL A 96 -0.33 -3.01 8.87
C VAL A 96 -0.84 -2.75 10.28
N TYR A 97 -1.82 -1.88 10.40
CA TYR A 97 -2.64 -1.70 11.59
C TYR A 97 -3.83 -2.66 11.56
N ASP A 98 -3.93 -3.53 12.55
CA ASP A 98 -5.09 -4.37 12.73
C ASP A 98 -6.20 -3.59 13.45
N MET A 99 -7.29 -3.30 12.73
CA MET A 99 -8.40 -2.48 13.22
C MET A 99 -9.18 -3.12 14.37
N HIS A 100 -9.06 -4.44 14.58
CA HIS A 100 -9.79 -5.15 15.63
C HIS A 100 -9.01 -5.16 16.96
N SER A 101 -7.72 -5.50 16.88
CA SER A 101 -6.83 -5.65 18.04
C SER A 101 -6.08 -4.36 18.40
N GLY A 102 -5.98 -3.41 17.47
CA GLY A 102 -5.18 -2.20 17.63
C GLY A 102 -3.67 -2.42 17.50
N VAL A 103 -3.23 -3.60 17.06
CA VAL A 103 -1.80 -3.94 16.94
C VAL A 103 -1.24 -3.49 15.58
N VAL A 104 -0.03 -2.96 15.58
CA VAL A 104 0.73 -2.64 14.37
C VAL A 104 1.79 -3.71 14.11
N ARG A 105 1.80 -4.28 12.90
CA ARG A 105 2.83 -5.23 12.43
C ARG A 105 3.64 -4.62 11.30
N PHE A 106 4.96 -4.55 11.45
CA PHE A 106 5.87 -4.15 10.39
C PHE A 106 6.09 -5.32 9.42
N ILE A 107 5.96 -5.07 8.11
CA ILE A 107 5.91 -6.12 7.07
C ILE A 107 7.06 -6.04 6.06
N SER A 108 7.73 -4.89 5.94
CA SER A 108 8.94 -4.73 5.14
C SER A 108 9.70 -3.47 5.56
N ARG A 109 11.00 -3.47 5.24
CA ARG A 109 11.89 -2.31 5.29
C ARG A 109 12.54 -2.20 3.90
N THR A 110 12.53 -1.02 3.31
CA THR A 110 13.21 -0.82 2.02
C THR A 110 14.72 -0.77 2.27
N PRO A 111 15.56 -1.48 1.49
CA PRO A 111 17.01 -1.30 1.55
C PRO A 111 17.37 0.16 1.25
N GLY A 112 18.30 0.70 2.05
CA GLY A 112 18.88 2.04 1.86
C GLY A 112 20.02 2.04 0.86
#